data_AF-A0AAV7WMQ8-F1
#
_entry.id   AF-A0AAV7WMQ8-F1
#
_cell.length_a   1.000
_cell.length_b   1.000
_cell.length_c   1.000
_cell.angle_alpha   90.00
_cell.angle_beta   90.00
_cell.angle_gamma   90.00
#
_symmetry.space_group_name_H-M   'P 1'
#
loop_
_entity.id
_entity.type
_entity.pdbx_description
1 polymer ?
#
loop_
_entity_poly.entity_id
_entity_poly.type
_entity_poly.pdbx_seq_one_letter_code
_entity_poly.pdbx_strand_id
1 'polypeptide(L)' 'QFLMGSKEHFEMRTDHRNLQCLRNFQCQNSRQARWAFFFSQYDFYVTYIPGSQNILADA' A
#
# COMPACT_ATOMS: atom_id res chain seq x y z
N GLN A 1 -16.04 0.50 6.61
CA GLN A 1 -15.65 -0.75 7.29
C GLN A 1 -14.18 -0.68 7.64
N PHE A 2 -13.77 -1.11 8.83
CA PHE A 2 -12.35 -1.14 9.22
C PHE A 2 -11.75 -2.49 8.82
N LEU A 3 -10.53 -2.50 8.28
CA LEU A 3 -9.87 -3.70 7.74
C LEU A 3 -8.75 -4.25 8.63
N MET A 4 -8.47 -3.63 9.78
CA MET A 4 -7.42 -4.10 10.70
C MET A 4 -7.84 -5.45 11.30
N GLY A 5 -7.01 -6.47 11.13
CA GLY A 5 -7.30 -7.85 11.59
C GLY A 5 -8.33 -8.59 10.73
N SER A 6 -8.79 -7.99 9.64
CA SER A 6 -9.67 -8.65 8.66
C SER A 6 -8.86 -9.55 7.73
N LYS A 7 -9.46 -10.67 7.30
CA LYS A 7 -8.94 -11.53 6.23
C LYS A 7 -9.46 -11.13 4.85
N GLU A 8 -10.15 -9.99 4.76
CA GLU A 8 -10.67 -9.48 3.52
C GLU A 8 -9.54 -8.95 2.64
N HIS A 9 -9.39 -9.56 1.46
CA HIS A 9 -8.41 -9.13 0.49
C HIS A 9 -8.89 -7.88 -0.26
N PHE A 10 -8.08 -6.84 -0.33
CA PHE A 10 -8.45 -5.59 -1.00
C PHE A 10 -7.34 -5.02 -1.90
N GLU A 11 -7.74 -4.14 -2.81
CA GLU A 11 -6.82 -3.40 -3.67
C GLU A 11 -6.41 -2.08 -3.02
N MET A 12 -5.11 -1.87 -2.87
CA MET A 12 -4.53 -0.57 -2.52
C MET A 12 -4.00 0.10 -3.80
N ARG A 13 -4.69 1.13 -4.27
CA ARG A 13 -4.24 1.94 -5.40
C ARG A 13 -3.33 3.07 -4.90
N THR A 14 -2.22 3.29 -5.61
CA THR A 14 -1.29 4.37 -5.29
C THR A 14 -0.71 4.99 -6.55
N ASP A 15 -0.47 6.29 -6.50
CA ASP A 15 0.31 7.02 -7.50
C ASP A 15 1.82 7.02 -7.22
N HIS A 16 2.25 6.38 -6.13
CA HIS A 16 3.63 6.41 -5.71
C HIS A 16 4.30 5.03 -5.87
N ARG A 17 5.16 4.92 -6.89
CA ARG A 17 5.84 3.66 -7.23
C ARG A 17 6.67 3.07 -6.10
N ASN A 18 7.24 3.91 -5.22
CA ASN A 18 8.03 3.39 -4.10
C ASN A 18 7.17 2.68 -3.04
N LEU A 19 5.84 2.81 -3.06
CA LEU A 19 4.96 2.06 -2.16
C LEU A 19 4.68 0.63 -2.65
N GLN A 20 5.05 0.29 -3.89
CA GLN A 20 4.96 -1.09 -4.38
C GLN A 20 5.87 -2.05 -3.60
N CYS A 21 6.96 -1.55 -2.99
CA CYS A 21 7.87 -2.37 -2.20
C CYS A 21 7.24 -2.93 -0.91
N LEU A 22 6.10 -2.37 -0.47
CA LEU A 22 5.40 -2.82 0.74
C LEU A 22 4.90 -4.27 0.62
N ARG A 23 4.56 -4.72 -0.59
CA ARG A 23 4.06 -6.09 -0.81
C ARG A 23 5.14 -7.16 -0.61
N ASN A 24 6.33 -6.91 -1.14
CA ASN A 24 7.39 -7.91 -1.21
C ASN A 24 8.42 -7.79 -0.08
N PHE A 25 8.21 -6.85 0.86
CA PHE A 25 9.20 -6.48 1.88
C PHE A 25 10.58 -6.09 1.31
N GLN A 26 10.68 -5.80 0.01
CA GLN A 26 11.90 -5.39 -0.68
C GLN A 26 12.14 -3.88 -0.51
N CYS A 27 12.05 -3.42 0.74
CA CYS A 27 12.18 -2.01 1.09
C CYS A 27 13.66 -1.63 1.19
N GLN A 28 14.07 -0.58 0.47
CA GLN A 28 15.48 -0.18 0.41
C GLN A 28 15.89 0.74 1.58
N ASN A 29 14.93 1.32 2.29
CA ASN A 29 15.20 2.20 3.43
C ASN A 29 14.38 1.84 4.67
N SER A 30 14.88 2.26 5.84
CA SER A 30 14.29 1.98 7.15
C SER A 30 12.86 2.52 7.31
N ARG A 31 12.54 3.65 6.67
CA ARG A 31 11.19 4.22 6.67
C ARG A 31 10.20 3.29 5.98
N GLN A 32 10.54 2.81 4.78
CA GLN A 32 9.72 1.86 4.02
C GLN A 32 9.60 0.53 4.76
N ALA A 33 10.68 0.01 5.35
CA ALA A 33 10.63 -1.23 6.13
C ALA A 33 9.67 -1.12 7.33
N ARG A 34 9.66 0.03 8.02
CA ARG A 34 8.71 0.29 9.11
C ARG A 34 7.26 0.31 8.61
N TRP A 35 7.00 0.92 7.46
CA TRP A 35 5.68 0.88 6.85
C TRP A 35 5.31 -0.53 6.40
N ALA A 36 6.22 -1.29 5.78
CA ALA A 36 5.97 -2.66 5.35
C ALA A 36 5.59 -3.57 6.54
N PHE A 37 6.29 -3.43 7.66
CA PHE A 37 5.93 -4.14 8.90
C PHE A 37 4.56 -3.74 9.43
N PHE A 38 4.21 -2.45 9.39
CA PHE A 38 2.86 -2.03 9.77
C PHE A 38 1.78 -2.65 8.86
N PHE A 39 2.02 -2.63 7.55
CA PHE A 39 1.09 -3.14 6.56
C PHE A 39 1.04 -4.67 6.48
N SER A 40 2.01 -5.40 7.02
CA SER A 40 2.01 -6.88 7.02
C SER A 40 0.83 -7.51 7.76
N GLN A 41 0.07 -6.71 8.53
CA GLN A 41 -1.11 -7.14 9.27
C GLN A 41 -2.38 -7.16 8.41
N TYR A 42 -2.29 -6.74 7.14
CA TYR A 42 -3.40 -6.66 6.20
C TYR A 42 -3.17 -7.60 5.02
N ASP A 43 -4.24 -8.12 4.43
CA ASP A 43 -4.20 -8.89 3.18
C ASP A 43 -4.59 -7.98 2.01
N PHE A 44 -3.61 -7.56 1.20
CA PHE A 44 -3.84 -6.62 0.10
C PHE A 44 -2.87 -6.81 -1.06
N TYR A 45 -3.20 -6.19 -2.19
CA TYR A 45 -2.27 -5.98 -3.30
C TYR A 45 -2.16 -4.49 -3.63
N VAL A 46 -0.97 -4.07 -4.04
CA VAL A 46 -0.71 -2.68 -4.45
C VAL A 46 -0.74 -2.59 -5.96
N THR A 47 -1.54 -1.68 -6.49
CA THR A 47 -1.58 -1.33 -7.93
C THR A 47 -1.16 0.11 -8.11
N TYR A 48 -0.25 0.37 -9.03
CA TYR A 48 0.09 1.73 -9.42
C TYR A 48 -0.96 2.30 -10.38
N ILE A 49 -1.44 3.50 -10.09
CA ILE A 49 -2.27 4.31 -10.99
C ILE A 49 -1.57 5.66 -11.22
N PRO A 50 -1.65 6.27 -12.41
CA PRO A 50 -1.15 7.64 -12.58
C PRO A 50 -1.86 8.60 -11.62
N GLY A 51 -1.15 9.58 -11.05
CA GLY A 51 -1.75 10.58 -10.14
C GLY A 51 -2.94 11.32 -10.75
N SER A 52 -2.95 11.53 -12.07
CA SER A 52 -4.10 12.08 -12.80
C SER A 52 -5.39 11.24 -12.70
N GLN A 53 -5.29 9.97 -12.31
CA GLN A 53 -6.42 9.07 -12.05
C GLN A 53 -6.70 8.92 -10.55
N ASN A 54 -5.82 9.41 -9.68
CA ASN A 54 -5.94 9.35 -8.22
C ASN A 54 -6.65 10.59 -7.63
N ILE A 55 -7.49 11.26 -8.43
CA ILE A 55 -8.11 12.55 -8.11
C ILE A 55 -8.88 12.51 -6.79
N LEU A 56 -9.54 11.40 -6.48
CA LEU A 56 -10.32 11.26 -5.24
C LEU A 56 -9.47 11.19 -3.98
N ALA A 57 -8.22 10.72 -4.09
CA ALA A 57 -7.30 10.66 -2.96
C ALA A 57 -6.48 11.95 -2.81
N ASP A 58 -6.35 12.73 -3.90
CA ASP A 58 -5.64 14.00 -3.93
C ASP A 58 -6.51 15.21 -3.54
N ALA A 59 -7.85 15.06 -3.62
CA ALA A 59 -8.85 16.09 -3.26
C ALA A 59 -9.06 16.19 -1.75
#